data_AF-A0A1G4KIT2-F1
#
_entry.id   AF-A0A1G4KIT2-F1
#
_cell.length_a   1.000
_cell.length_b   1.000
_cell.length_c   1.000
_cell.angle_alpha   90.00
_cell.angle_beta   90.00
_cell.angle_gamma   90.00
#
_symmetry.space_group_name_H-M   'P 1'
#
loop_
_entity.id
_entity.type
_entity.pdbx_description
1 polymer ?
#
loop_
_entity_poly.entity_id
_entity_poly.type
_entity_poly.pdbx_seq_one_letter_code
_entity_poly.pdbx_strand_id
1 'polypeptide(L)'
;MSDDNYVNALGQMITLLQEYKPGLVTLDNVSRLCKTLRLESFTDNIDSDTIRLSTASKIIVIDMDFHKSDKQVKDVKLVLASNFDHFNYFNDGDNGNILFNSLECFPDLRTFYHNLKFLSLLDTYSIIETESGVSSRKERLDLFRYFTELPDQLRSYFKDASVNAEIRINVDNRFGIYIMCEDKLVAKICIDESDDSAHRFYDYHYKNSEWRNEDPESAVTGVMLTLQVCDSNLFFPREFISRDLLLECDLQKPYSVVNHQKSLQLYNDITSALVPASKFNISNQNIELLGELVRWINWWQHVLSPVLHALKCPAPPPSVDLKRRSSSNSTTVSSQRRTSVSRRRRSSQQGHRPSLNESSMMKDGGLQQFTLNEVMSQPVLDEKDEEPHEVVDLILNEEYLQLGKQERCEIQMGLQEWQGFMIKFKSMSS
;
A
#
# COMPACT_ATOMS: atom_id res chain seq x y z
N MET A 1 -7.87 -7.87 -22.38
CA MET A 1 -6.84 -7.26 -23.24
C MET A 1 -5.51 -7.63 -22.64
N SER A 2 -4.54 -8.13 -23.41
CA SER A 2 -3.23 -8.50 -22.86
C SER A 2 -2.46 -7.22 -22.54
N ASP A 3 -2.37 -6.86 -21.26
CA ASP A 3 -1.49 -5.79 -20.84
C ASP A 3 -0.07 -6.10 -21.30
N ASP A 4 0.47 -5.21 -22.13
CA ASP A 4 1.83 -5.36 -22.63
C ASP A 4 2.79 -5.15 -21.47
N ASN A 5 3.40 -6.25 -21.01
CA ASN A 5 4.40 -6.23 -19.94
C ASN A 5 5.51 -5.20 -20.19
N TYR A 6 5.82 -4.89 -21.45
CA TYR A 6 6.77 -3.83 -21.79
C TYR A 6 6.24 -2.45 -21.42
N VAL A 7 4.97 -2.15 -21.72
CA VAL A 7 4.32 -0.87 -21.41
C VAL A 7 4.19 -0.69 -19.89
N ASN A 8 3.81 -1.75 -19.16
CA ASN A 8 3.74 -1.70 -17.70
C ASN A 8 5.12 -1.49 -17.07
N ALA A 9 6.15 -2.20 -17.52
CA ALA A 9 7.50 -2.03 -17.02
C ALA A 9 8.08 -0.64 -17.33
N LEU A 10 7.84 -0.13 -18.54
CA LEU A 10 8.25 1.22 -18.92
C LEU A 10 7.50 2.28 -18.11
N GLY A 11 6.20 2.10 -17.88
CA GLY A 11 5.39 2.93 -17.01
C GLY A 11 5.96 2.98 -15.60
N GLN A 12 6.27 1.82 -15.00
CA GLN A 12 6.91 1.73 -13.68
C GLN A 12 8.29 2.42 -13.65
N MET A 13 9.11 2.26 -14.69
CA MET A 13 10.40 2.97 -14.77
C MET A 13 10.22 4.48 -14.89
N ILE A 14 9.24 4.94 -15.66
CA ILE A 14 8.91 6.37 -15.79
C ILE A 14 8.41 6.90 -14.45
N THR A 15 7.48 6.22 -13.78
CA THR A 15 6.99 6.59 -12.45
C THR A 15 8.15 6.65 -11.45
N LEU A 16 9.00 5.62 -11.42
CA LEU A 16 10.16 5.60 -10.54
C LEU A 16 11.12 6.77 -10.81
N LEU A 17 11.37 7.11 -12.07
CA LEU A 17 12.21 8.26 -12.44
C LEU A 17 11.52 9.62 -12.18
N GLN A 18 10.18 9.67 -12.24
CA GLN A 18 9.40 10.86 -11.90
C GLN A 18 9.32 11.08 -10.40
N GLU A 19 9.22 10.00 -9.62
CA GLU A 19 9.19 10.00 -8.15
C GLU A 19 10.57 10.18 -7.54
N TYR A 20 11.60 9.64 -8.18
CA TYR A 20 12.99 9.80 -7.80
C TYR A 20 13.52 11.16 -8.27
N LYS A 21 13.26 12.20 -7.47
CA LYS A 21 13.86 13.54 -7.63
C LYS A 21 14.88 13.87 -6.52
N PRO A 22 16.00 13.13 -6.39
CA PRO A 22 17.05 13.46 -5.43
C PRO A 22 17.89 14.64 -5.95
N GLY A 23 17.33 15.84 -5.92
CA GLY A 23 18.13 17.05 -6.03
C GLY A 23 18.57 17.48 -4.64
N LEU A 24 19.80 18.00 -4.49
CA LEU A 24 20.16 18.78 -3.33
C LEU A 24 19.23 19.99 -3.22
N VAL A 25 18.91 20.41 -2.00
CA VAL A 25 18.12 21.60 -1.75
C VAL A 25 18.93 22.84 -2.14
N THR A 26 18.62 23.38 -3.32
CA THR A 26 19.21 24.62 -3.85
C THR A 26 18.11 25.39 -4.56
N LEU A 27 18.21 26.73 -4.58
CA LEU A 27 17.24 27.59 -5.27
C LEU A 27 16.99 27.16 -6.73
N ASP A 28 18.05 26.79 -7.45
CA ASP A 28 17.97 26.29 -8.83
C ASP A 28 17.17 24.99 -8.94
N ASN A 29 17.44 24.01 -8.07
CA ASN A 29 16.76 22.72 -8.10
C ASN A 29 15.29 22.86 -7.65
N VAL A 30 15.01 23.68 -6.64
CA VAL A 30 13.64 23.98 -6.19
C VAL A 30 12.87 24.67 -7.31
N SER A 31 13.43 25.68 -7.97
CA SER A 31 12.79 26.35 -9.12
C SER A 31 12.50 25.37 -10.27
N ARG A 32 13.45 24.48 -10.62
CA ARG A 32 13.24 23.45 -11.66
C ARG A 32 12.15 22.46 -11.26
N LEU A 33 12.09 22.10 -9.98
CA LEU A 33 11.07 21.20 -9.44
C LEU A 33 9.66 21.82 -9.57
N CYS A 34 9.48 23.07 -9.15
CA CYS A 34 8.23 23.81 -9.29
C CYS A 34 7.78 23.88 -10.76
N LYS A 35 8.70 24.20 -11.68
CA LYS A 35 8.44 24.21 -13.12
C LYS A 35 8.01 22.84 -13.67
N THR A 36 8.57 21.76 -13.14
CA THR A 36 8.18 20.39 -13.54
C THR A 36 6.74 20.07 -13.15
N LEU A 37 6.25 20.66 -12.06
CA LEU A 37 4.85 20.59 -11.62
C LEU A 37 3.98 21.70 -12.24
N ARG A 38 4.47 22.38 -13.29
CA ARG A 38 3.77 23.46 -14.00
C ARG A 38 3.37 24.65 -13.13
N LEU A 39 4.08 24.84 -12.01
CA LEU A 39 3.92 26.03 -11.19
C LEU A 39 4.72 27.17 -11.80
N GLU A 40 4.11 28.34 -11.91
CA GLU A 40 4.82 29.55 -12.29
C GLU A 40 5.79 29.93 -11.16
N SER A 41 6.98 30.41 -11.51
CA SER A 41 8.00 30.74 -10.51
C SER A 41 8.73 32.02 -10.88
N PHE A 42 8.89 32.93 -9.92
CA PHE A 42 9.68 34.15 -10.05
C PHE A 42 10.64 34.30 -8.87
N THR A 43 11.71 35.06 -9.08
CA THR A 43 12.77 35.22 -8.09
C THR A 43 13.06 36.69 -7.88
N ASP A 44 12.90 37.14 -6.65
CA ASP A 44 13.03 38.55 -6.27
C ASP A 44 14.06 38.73 -5.15
N ASN A 45 14.73 39.87 -5.14
CA ASN A 45 15.61 40.26 -4.04
C ASN A 45 14.79 41.07 -3.03
N ILE A 46 14.48 40.50 -1.86
CA ILE A 46 13.74 41.22 -0.81
C ILE A 46 14.65 42.25 -0.14
N ASP A 47 15.85 41.84 0.24
CA ASP A 47 16.81 42.67 0.96
C ASP A 47 18.26 42.34 0.55
N SER A 48 19.25 42.87 1.27
CA SER A 48 20.67 42.68 0.97
C SER A 48 21.15 41.23 1.12
N ASP A 49 20.47 40.40 1.91
CA ASP A 49 20.88 39.04 2.26
C ASP A 49 19.83 37.96 1.95
N THR A 50 18.63 38.34 1.50
CA THR A 50 17.51 37.41 1.24
C THR A 50 17.08 37.45 -0.23
N ILE A 51 16.96 36.26 -0.83
CA ILE A 51 16.31 36.04 -2.14
C ILE A 51 15.02 35.27 -1.91
N ARG A 52 13.91 35.73 -2.48
CA ARG A 52 12.65 35.02 -2.51
C ARG A 52 12.50 34.25 -3.80
N LEU A 53 12.17 32.97 -3.72
CA LEU A 53 11.56 32.21 -4.78
C LEU A 53 10.07 32.10 -4.48
N SER A 54 9.25 32.80 -5.25
CA SER A 54 7.81 32.68 -5.19
C SER A 54 7.34 31.75 -6.29
N THR A 55 6.46 30.82 -5.96
CA THR A 55 5.79 29.96 -6.94
C THR A 55 4.29 30.01 -6.79
N ALA A 56 3.56 30.02 -7.90
CA ALA A 56 2.12 30.18 -7.90
C ALA A 56 1.47 29.25 -8.93
N SER A 57 0.21 28.92 -8.68
CA SER A 57 -0.68 28.24 -9.61
C SER A 57 -2.08 28.86 -9.53
N LYS A 58 -3.14 28.09 -9.75
CA LYS A 58 -4.53 28.57 -9.76
C LYS A 58 -4.98 29.10 -8.39
N ILE A 59 -4.60 28.41 -7.33
CA ILE A 59 -5.02 28.63 -5.94
C ILE A 59 -3.81 28.85 -5.05
N ILE A 60 -2.78 28.02 -5.17
CA ILE A 60 -1.63 28.07 -4.27
C ILE A 60 -0.63 29.16 -4.67
N VAL A 61 -0.09 29.85 -3.67
CA VAL A 61 1.08 30.71 -3.75
C VAL A 61 2.03 30.32 -2.62
N ILE A 62 3.26 29.96 -2.96
CA ILE A 62 4.29 29.55 -2.00
C ILE A 62 5.49 30.47 -2.13
N ASP A 63 5.76 31.23 -1.08
CA ASP A 63 6.95 32.08 -0.96
C ASP A 63 8.03 31.35 -0.17
N MET A 64 9.22 31.21 -0.77
CA MET A 64 10.38 30.55 -0.15
C MET A 64 11.55 31.54 -0.08
N ASP A 65 11.97 31.89 1.12
CA ASP A 65 13.07 32.83 1.36
C ASP A 65 14.38 32.06 1.56
N PHE A 66 15.45 32.49 0.88
CA PHE A 66 16.78 31.91 0.94
C PHE A 66 17.81 32.96 1.35
N HIS A 67 18.80 32.56 2.14
CA HIS A 67 19.98 33.38 2.40
C HIS A 67 20.89 33.46 1.17
N LYS A 68 21.38 34.65 0.83
CA LYS A 68 22.27 34.87 -0.33
C LYS A 68 23.66 34.28 -0.14
N SER A 69 24.13 34.31 1.10
CA SER A 69 25.50 33.96 1.49
C SER A 69 25.75 32.44 1.48
N ASP A 70 24.84 31.65 2.06
CA ASP A 70 24.97 30.19 2.19
C ASP A 70 23.91 29.40 1.41
N LYS A 71 22.91 30.07 0.82
CA LYS A 71 21.79 29.46 0.07
C LYS A 71 20.92 28.51 0.90
N GLN A 72 20.93 28.65 2.23
CA GLN A 72 20.02 27.92 3.10
C GLN A 72 18.61 28.53 3.08
N VAL A 73 17.61 27.71 3.42
CA VAL A 73 16.21 28.15 3.48
C VAL A 73 15.98 28.89 4.79
N LYS A 74 15.43 30.09 4.69
CA LYS A 74 15.15 30.97 5.82
C LYS A 74 13.71 30.89 6.29
N ASP A 75 12.75 30.85 5.36
CA ASP A 75 11.31 30.80 5.64
C ASP A 75 10.55 30.23 4.44
N VAL A 76 9.39 29.63 4.69
CA VAL A 76 8.46 29.20 3.64
C VAL A 76 7.03 29.52 4.06
N LYS A 77 6.25 30.19 3.20
CA LYS A 77 4.85 30.53 3.47
C LYS A 77 3.95 30.04 2.35
N LEU A 78 2.85 29.38 2.72
CA LEU A 78 1.76 29.02 1.82
C LEU A 78 0.61 30.01 2.01
N VAL A 79 0.13 30.57 0.90
CA VAL A 79 -1.05 31.42 0.81
C VAL A 79 -2.00 30.80 -0.22
N LEU A 80 -3.29 30.75 0.09
CA LEU A 80 -4.32 30.29 -0.83
C LEU A 80 -5.07 31.50 -1.40
N ALA A 81 -5.26 31.53 -2.70
CA ALA A 81 -6.09 32.49 -3.43
C ALA A 81 -7.56 32.06 -3.50
N SER A 82 -7.99 31.13 -2.63
CA SER A 82 -9.40 30.75 -2.46
C SER A 82 -10.04 31.51 -1.30
N ASN A 83 -11.36 31.43 -1.19
CA ASN A 83 -12.10 31.93 -0.03
C ASN A 83 -11.82 31.13 1.26
N PHE A 84 -11.00 30.08 1.17
CA PHE A 84 -10.62 29.21 2.27
C PHE A 84 -9.14 29.41 2.62
N ASP A 85 -8.88 30.14 3.70
CA ASP A 85 -7.56 30.51 4.19
C ASP A 85 -7.05 29.63 5.35
N HIS A 86 -7.87 28.69 5.83
CA HIS A 86 -7.60 27.88 7.03
C HIS A 86 -6.92 26.52 6.74
N PHE A 87 -6.31 26.35 5.56
CA PHE A 87 -5.66 25.08 5.22
C PHE A 87 -4.44 24.84 6.11
N ASN A 88 -4.42 23.71 6.82
CA ASN A 88 -3.36 23.39 7.75
C ASN A 88 -2.16 22.75 7.04
N TYR A 89 -1.04 23.48 6.98
CA TYR A 89 0.26 23.00 6.47
C TYR A 89 1.33 22.86 7.57
N PHE A 90 0.89 22.69 8.81
CA PHE A 90 1.74 22.38 9.96
C PHE A 90 1.61 20.90 10.34
N ASN A 91 2.72 20.34 10.80
CA ASN A 91 2.83 18.97 11.27
C ASN A 91 2.08 18.80 12.61
N ASP A 92 1.40 17.67 12.77
CA ASP A 92 0.69 17.36 14.01
C ASP A 92 1.70 16.94 15.09
N GLY A 93 1.64 17.58 16.26
CA GLY A 93 2.58 17.40 17.35
C GLY A 93 3.55 18.58 17.55
N ASP A 94 4.56 18.72 16.68
CA ASP A 94 5.58 19.78 16.82
C ASP A 94 5.17 21.13 16.21
N ASN A 95 4.03 21.16 15.50
CA ASN A 95 3.53 22.34 14.78
C ASN A 95 4.58 22.92 13.80
N GLY A 96 5.48 22.07 13.30
CA GLY A 96 6.50 22.44 12.34
C GLY A 96 5.88 22.71 10.96
N ASN A 97 6.35 23.75 10.28
CA ASN A 97 5.90 24.05 8.92
C ASN A 97 6.41 22.96 7.96
N ILE A 98 5.48 22.20 7.38
CA ILE A 98 5.79 21.02 6.56
C ILE A 98 6.68 21.39 5.38
N LEU A 99 6.38 22.50 4.70
CA LEU A 99 7.10 22.92 3.49
C LEU A 99 8.50 23.43 3.83
N PHE A 100 8.63 24.20 4.91
CA PHE A 100 9.93 24.64 5.42
C PHE A 100 10.78 23.44 5.85
N ASN A 101 10.24 22.58 6.71
CA ASN A 101 10.94 21.39 7.21
C ASN A 101 11.34 20.45 6.08
N SER A 102 10.51 20.33 5.03
CA SER A 102 10.82 19.52 3.84
C SER A 102 12.07 19.99 3.09
N LEU A 103 12.45 21.25 3.20
CA LEU A 103 13.63 21.83 2.57
C LEU A 103 14.82 21.95 3.52
N GLU A 104 14.58 22.21 4.81
CA GLU A 104 15.65 22.46 5.78
C GLU A 104 16.14 21.16 6.45
N CYS A 105 15.22 20.27 6.83
CA CYS A 105 15.54 19.08 7.63
C CYS A 105 15.94 17.86 6.79
N PHE A 106 15.73 17.89 5.47
CA PHE A 106 16.00 16.76 4.58
C PHE A 106 17.14 17.07 3.60
N PRO A 107 18.03 16.11 3.32
CA PRO A 107 19.19 16.33 2.46
C PRO A 107 18.83 16.43 0.97
N ASP A 108 17.63 15.94 0.58
CA ASP A 108 17.16 15.90 -0.80
C ASP A 108 15.74 16.47 -0.94
N LEU A 109 15.35 16.78 -2.18
CA LEU A 109 14.03 17.35 -2.49
C LEU A 109 12.89 16.33 -2.48
N ARG A 110 13.07 15.09 -2.00
CA ARG A 110 12.05 14.05 -2.11
C ARG A 110 10.81 14.37 -1.28
N THR A 111 11.01 14.75 -0.02
CA THR A 111 9.90 15.11 0.88
C THR A 111 9.18 16.36 0.37
N PHE A 112 9.94 17.38 -0.05
CA PHE A 112 9.37 18.59 -0.63
C PHE A 112 8.59 18.31 -1.92
N TYR A 113 9.12 17.46 -2.81
CA TYR A 113 8.43 17.07 -4.04
C TYR A 113 7.12 16.33 -3.75
N HIS A 114 7.12 15.38 -2.81
CA HIS A 114 5.92 14.68 -2.39
C HIS A 114 4.83 15.67 -1.93
N ASN A 115 5.20 16.62 -1.07
CA ASN A 115 4.27 17.61 -0.54
C ASN A 115 3.79 18.60 -1.60
N LEU A 116 4.68 19.05 -2.47
CA LEU A 116 4.33 19.95 -3.57
C LEU A 116 3.44 19.27 -4.63
N LYS A 117 3.66 17.97 -4.88
CA LYS A 117 2.79 17.16 -5.75
C LYS A 117 1.37 17.08 -5.18
N PHE A 118 1.23 16.85 -3.87
CA PHE A 118 -0.07 16.84 -3.21
C PHE A 118 -0.78 18.20 -3.33
N LEU A 119 -0.10 19.31 -3.02
CA LEU A 119 -0.68 20.65 -3.16
C LEU A 119 -1.07 20.97 -4.61
N SER A 120 -0.23 20.60 -5.58
CA SER A 120 -0.50 20.77 -7.01
C SER A 120 -1.70 19.95 -7.46
N LEU A 121 -1.92 18.76 -6.89
CA LEU A 121 -3.11 17.96 -7.14
C LEU A 121 -4.37 18.69 -6.65
N LEU A 122 -4.40 19.13 -5.39
CA LEU A 122 -5.54 19.87 -4.86
C LEU A 122 -5.82 21.13 -5.70
N ASP A 123 -4.77 21.88 -6.03
CA ASP A 123 -4.84 23.09 -6.85
C ASP A 123 -5.44 22.86 -8.25
N THR A 124 -5.01 21.78 -8.91
CA THR A 124 -5.44 21.44 -10.28
C THR A 124 -6.92 21.09 -10.33
N TYR A 125 -7.39 20.30 -9.35
CA TYR A 125 -8.74 19.73 -9.37
C TYR A 125 -9.76 20.54 -8.56
N SER A 126 -9.34 21.37 -7.60
CA SER A 126 -10.25 22.30 -6.90
C SER A 126 -10.89 23.28 -7.87
N ILE A 127 -12.19 23.50 -7.75
CA ILE A 127 -12.92 24.47 -8.58
C ILE A 127 -13.35 25.67 -7.73
N ILE A 128 -12.53 26.72 -7.73
CA ILE A 128 -12.87 27.99 -7.09
C ILE A 128 -13.49 28.96 -8.12
N GLU A 129 -14.62 29.59 -7.78
CA GLU A 129 -15.15 30.72 -8.54
C GLU A 129 -14.51 32.01 -7.99
N THR A 130 -13.57 32.60 -8.73
CA THR A 130 -12.86 33.84 -8.34
C THR A 130 -13.56 35.11 -8.84
N GLU A 131 -14.61 35.00 -9.67
CA GLU A 131 -15.28 36.15 -10.28
C GLU A 131 -16.66 36.41 -9.67
N SER A 132 -16.78 37.54 -8.96
CA SER A 132 -17.97 38.02 -8.26
C SER A 132 -18.99 38.66 -9.19
N GLY A 133 -19.49 37.93 -10.19
CA GLY A 133 -20.36 38.54 -11.17
C GLY A 133 -21.13 37.62 -12.11
N VAL A 134 -21.92 36.66 -11.60
CA VAL A 134 -23.31 36.37 -12.04
C VAL A 134 -23.97 35.51 -10.95
N SER A 135 -25.09 35.99 -10.42
CA SER A 135 -25.96 35.34 -9.43
C SER A 135 -26.32 33.88 -9.73
N SER A 136 -26.36 33.05 -8.66
CA SER A 136 -26.91 31.69 -8.51
C SER A 136 -26.09 30.51 -9.03
N ARG A 137 -24.86 30.31 -8.53
CA ARG A 137 -24.14 29.04 -8.71
C ARG A 137 -23.64 28.51 -7.39
N LYS A 138 -24.06 27.28 -7.10
CA LYS A 138 -23.74 26.46 -5.93
C LYS A 138 -22.22 26.41 -5.73
N GLU A 139 -21.79 26.43 -4.47
CA GLU A 139 -20.38 26.25 -4.10
C GLU A 139 -19.86 24.96 -4.74
N ARG A 140 -18.92 25.10 -5.67
CA ARG A 140 -18.26 23.95 -6.29
C ARG A 140 -17.23 23.39 -5.31
N LEU A 141 -16.96 22.10 -5.44
CA LEU A 141 -16.07 21.36 -4.55
C LEU A 141 -14.66 21.96 -4.53
N ASP A 142 -14.29 22.51 -3.38
CA ASP A 142 -12.92 22.92 -3.06
C ASP A 142 -12.24 21.81 -2.24
N LEU A 143 -11.27 21.13 -2.86
CA LEU A 143 -10.51 20.05 -2.24
C LEU A 143 -9.65 20.51 -1.07
N PHE A 144 -9.24 21.79 -0.99
CA PHE A 144 -8.53 22.31 0.18
C PHE A 144 -9.46 22.35 1.39
N ARG A 145 -10.69 22.84 1.21
CA ARG A 145 -11.73 22.83 2.25
C ARG A 145 -12.08 21.40 2.64
N TYR A 146 -12.43 20.56 1.66
CA TYR A 146 -12.80 19.17 1.89
C TYR A 146 -11.74 18.41 2.70
N PHE A 147 -10.48 18.50 2.28
CA PHE A 147 -9.38 17.80 2.95
C PHE A 147 -9.09 18.36 4.35
N THR A 148 -9.34 19.65 4.59
CA THR A 148 -9.16 20.26 5.91
C THR A 148 -10.24 19.85 6.90
N GLU A 149 -11.48 19.70 6.45
CA GLU A 149 -12.62 19.34 7.30
C GLU A 149 -12.74 17.83 7.53
N LEU A 150 -12.26 17.01 6.60
CA LEU A 150 -12.35 15.55 6.64
C LEU A 150 -11.85 14.92 7.96
N PRO A 151 -10.72 15.32 8.57
CA PRO A 151 -10.24 14.75 9.84
C PRO A 151 -11.27 14.81 10.97
N ASP A 152 -11.96 15.93 11.15
CA ASP A 152 -12.96 16.09 12.22
C ASP A 152 -14.22 15.26 11.96
N GLN A 153 -14.60 15.14 10.68
CA GLN A 153 -15.69 14.28 10.25
C GLN A 153 -15.35 12.80 10.49
N LEU A 154 -14.12 12.38 10.17
CA LEU A 154 -13.62 11.03 10.43
C LEU A 154 -13.58 10.72 11.93
N ARG A 155 -13.13 11.65 12.78
CA ARG A 155 -13.16 11.49 14.25
C ARG A 155 -14.57 11.26 14.76
N SER A 156 -15.53 12.03 14.26
CA SER A 156 -16.95 11.89 14.61
C SER A 156 -17.50 10.54 14.15
N TYR A 157 -17.19 10.13 12.92
CA TYR A 157 -17.58 8.83 12.38
C TYR A 157 -16.99 7.66 13.16
N PHE A 158 -15.69 7.68 13.49
CA PHE A 158 -15.05 6.61 14.27
C PHE A 158 -15.61 6.49 15.67
N LYS A 159 -15.95 7.61 16.30
CA LYS A 159 -16.63 7.63 17.59
C LYS A 159 -17.99 6.93 17.52
N ASP A 160 -18.81 7.28 16.53
CA ASP A 160 -20.14 6.67 16.35
C ASP A 160 -20.05 5.19 15.97
N ALA A 161 -19.10 4.84 15.10
CA ALA A 161 -18.85 3.47 14.63
C ALA A 161 -18.11 2.60 15.65
N SER A 162 -17.83 3.12 16.85
CA SER A 162 -17.07 2.48 17.93
C SER A 162 -15.71 1.93 17.49
N VAL A 163 -15.03 2.65 16.59
CA VAL A 163 -13.69 2.33 16.11
C VAL A 163 -12.66 3.00 17.00
N ASN A 164 -11.87 2.20 17.72
CA ASN A 164 -10.79 2.70 18.58
C ASN A 164 -9.55 3.05 17.75
N ALA A 165 -9.58 4.21 17.11
CA ALA A 165 -8.46 4.75 16.34
C ALA A 165 -8.35 6.26 16.49
N GLU A 166 -7.12 6.76 16.54
CA GLU A 166 -6.80 8.18 16.59
C GLU A 166 -6.53 8.70 15.17
N ILE A 167 -7.09 9.86 14.85
CA ILE A 167 -6.86 10.57 13.58
C ILE A 167 -5.86 11.70 13.80
N ARG A 168 -4.69 11.56 13.17
CA ARG A 168 -3.64 12.59 13.08
C ARG A 168 -3.56 13.14 11.66
N ILE A 169 -2.99 14.32 11.50
CA ILE A 169 -2.79 14.94 10.18
C ILE A 169 -1.31 15.26 9.98
N ASN A 170 -0.88 15.34 8.72
CA ASN A 170 0.41 15.93 8.38
C ASN A 170 1.68 15.30 9.01
N VAL A 171 1.61 14.04 9.45
CA VAL A 171 2.67 13.32 10.17
C VAL A 171 3.97 13.21 9.37
N ASP A 172 5.11 13.26 10.06
CA ASP A 172 6.47 13.13 9.51
C ASP A 172 6.78 14.12 8.37
N ASN A 173 6.31 15.35 8.51
CA ASN A 173 6.44 16.41 7.49
C ASN A 173 5.84 15.98 6.14
N ARG A 174 4.70 15.27 6.14
CA ARG A 174 4.03 14.84 4.92
C ARG A 174 2.53 15.07 5.00
N PHE A 175 1.99 15.76 3.99
CA PHE A 175 0.54 15.89 3.86
C PHE A 175 -0.16 14.52 3.80
N GLY A 176 -1.25 14.43 4.54
CA GLY A 176 -2.00 13.19 4.72
C GLY A 176 -2.87 13.23 5.96
N ILE A 177 -3.87 12.36 5.99
CA ILE A 177 -4.63 12.03 7.20
C ILE A 177 -4.18 10.64 7.61
N TYR A 178 -3.80 10.45 8.87
CA TYR A 178 -3.15 9.25 9.37
C TYR A 178 -4.02 8.63 10.44
N ILE A 179 -4.25 7.32 10.33
CA ILE A 179 -5.00 6.53 11.29
C ILE A 179 -3.98 5.80 12.17
N MET A 180 -4.06 6.08 13.47
CA MET A 180 -3.21 5.49 14.49
C MET A 180 -4.04 4.55 15.38
N CYS A 181 -3.53 3.36 15.65
CA CYS A 181 -4.11 2.45 16.64
C CYS A 181 -3.01 2.09 17.64
N GLU A 182 -3.23 2.38 18.93
CA GLU A 182 -2.23 2.19 19.99
C GLU A 182 -0.85 2.80 19.64
N ASP A 183 -0.82 4.06 19.20
CA ASP A 183 0.39 4.76 18.76
C ASP A 183 1.11 4.16 17.54
N LYS A 184 0.54 3.16 16.87
CA LYS A 184 1.06 2.60 15.62
C LYS A 184 0.28 3.17 14.43
N LEU A 185 1.02 3.61 13.43
CA LEU A 185 0.44 4.01 12.15
C LEU A 185 -0.09 2.77 11.42
N VAL A 186 -1.41 2.71 11.23
CA VAL A 186 -2.06 1.57 10.54
C VAL A 186 -2.42 1.90 9.10
N ALA A 187 -2.85 3.12 8.82
CA ALA A 187 -3.24 3.53 7.48
C ALA A 187 -3.12 5.04 7.27
N LYS A 188 -3.05 5.43 6.00
CA LYS A 188 -3.04 6.81 5.50
C LYS A 188 -4.22 7.02 4.55
N ILE A 189 -4.94 8.11 4.74
CA ILE A 189 -5.96 8.62 3.82
C ILE A 189 -5.38 9.80 3.04
N CYS A 190 -5.58 9.81 1.73
CA CYS A 190 -5.11 10.86 0.83
C CYS A 190 -6.05 11.05 -0.36
N ILE A 191 -5.85 12.14 -1.10
CA ILE A 191 -6.48 12.36 -2.40
C ILE A 191 -5.44 12.07 -3.47
N ASP A 192 -5.76 11.13 -4.36
CA ASP A 192 -4.89 10.73 -5.48
C ASP A 192 -5.57 10.98 -6.82
N GLU A 193 -4.78 11.02 -7.89
CA GLU A 193 -5.30 11.02 -9.25
C GLU A 193 -5.96 9.68 -9.55
N SER A 194 -7.07 9.74 -10.29
CA SER A 194 -7.78 8.56 -10.75
C SER A 194 -7.27 8.11 -12.11
N ASP A 195 -7.04 6.80 -12.27
CA ASP A 195 -6.76 6.19 -13.57
C ASP A 195 -7.93 6.40 -14.55
N ASP A 196 -9.15 6.47 -14.01
CA ASP A 196 -10.33 6.88 -14.76
C ASP A 196 -10.55 8.39 -14.65
N SER A 197 -10.25 9.12 -15.74
CA SER A 197 -10.49 10.56 -15.86
C SER A 197 -11.96 10.97 -15.71
N ALA A 198 -12.91 10.03 -15.91
CA ALA A 198 -14.33 10.27 -15.72
C ALA A 198 -14.82 9.99 -14.30
N HIS A 199 -13.96 9.47 -13.41
CA HIS A 199 -14.32 9.20 -12.03
C HIS A 199 -14.78 10.48 -11.33
N ARG A 200 -16.00 10.48 -10.81
CA ARG A 200 -16.58 11.63 -10.10
C ARG A 200 -16.35 11.51 -8.61
N PHE A 201 -15.69 12.50 -8.05
CA PHE A 201 -15.48 12.68 -6.63
C PHE A 201 -16.40 13.77 -6.11
N TYR A 202 -17.21 13.43 -5.10
CA TYR A 202 -18.29 14.27 -4.60
C TYR A 202 -18.01 14.80 -3.17
N ASP A 203 -18.65 15.92 -2.82
CA ASP A 203 -18.56 16.56 -1.50
C ASP A 203 -19.38 15.81 -0.43
N TYR A 204 -18.84 14.67 0.04
CA TYR A 204 -19.46 13.88 1.11
C TYR A 204 -19.09 14.40 2.49
N HIS A 205 -20.09 14.68 3.32
CA HIS A 205 -19.91 15.13 4.70
C HIS A 205 -20.53 14.16 5.71
N TYR A 206 -19.84 13.94 6.82
CA TYR A 206 -20.41 13.21 7.95
C TYR A 206 -21.25 14.12 8.85
N LYS A 207 -22.57 13.93 8.86
CA LYS A 207 -23.50 14.68 9.73
C LYS A 207 -24.64 13.77 10.17
N ASN A 208 -25.11 13.94 11.40
CA ASN A 208 -26.22 13.15 11.95
C ASN A 208 -26.00 11.62 11.86
N SER A 209 -24.76 11.20 12.12
CA SER A 209 -24.34 9.80 12.09
C SER A 209 -24.43 9.10 10.72
N GLU A 210 -24.36 9.86 9.63
CA GLU A 210 -24.38 9.33 8.26
C GLU A 210 -23.49 10.17 7.33
N TRP A 211 -22.90 9.53 6.31
CA TRP A 211 -22.19 10.21 5.23
C TRP A 211 -23.18 10.63 4.15
N ARG A 212 -23.29 11.94 3.91
CA ARG A 212 -24.26 12.49 2.97
C ARG A 212 -23.60 13.44 1.98
N ASN A 213 -24.04 13.34 0.74
CA ASN A 213 -23.78 14.35 -0.27
C ASN A 213 -24.97 15.32 -0.30
N GLU A 214 -24.74 16.56 0.13
CA GLU A 214 -25.77 17.61 0.15
C GLU A 214 -25.96 18.27 -1.24
N ASP A 215 -24.94 18.25 -2.10
CA ASP A 215 -25.00 18.81 -3.45
C ASP A 215 -24.37 17.89 -4.51
N PRO A 216 -25.18 17.06 -5.20
CA PRO A 216 -24.68 16.12 -6.20
C PRO A 216 -24.10 16.79 -7.45
N GLU A 217 -24.32 18.09 -7.62
CA GLU A 217 -23.69 18.88 -8.67
C GLU A 217 -22.27 19.34 -8.28
N SER A 218 -21.94 19.34 -6.98
CA SER A 218 -20.62 19.63 -6.46
C SER A 218 -19.73 18.39 -6.55
N ALA A 219 -19.10 18.23 -7.72
CA ALA A 219 -18.18 17.14 -7.99
C ALA A 219 -16.97 17.61 -8.81
N VAL A 220 -15.84 16.96 -8.58
CA VAL A 220 -14.65 17.06 -9.43
C VAL A 220 -14.41 15.72 -10.12
N THR A 221 -13.72 15.73 -11.26
CA THR A 221 -13.42 14.51 -12.02
C THR A 221 -11.94 14.22 -12.08
N GLY A 222 -11.55 12.94 -12.05
CA GLY A 222 -10.16 12.52 -12.22
C GLY A 222 -9.33 12.46 -10.93
N VAL A 223 -9.98 12.56 -9.76
CA VAL A 223 -9.36 12.32 -8.44
C VAL A 223 -10.21 11.36 -7.62
N MET A 224 -9.62 10.75 -6.61
CA MET A 224 -10.30 9.86 -5.68
C MET A 224 -9.72 9.98 -4.27
N LEU A 225 -10.53 9.66 -3.26
CA LEU A 225 -10.08 9.46 -1.88
C LEU A 225 -9.61 8.02 -1.72
N THR A 226 -8.38 7.85 -1.25
CA THR A 226 -7.74 6.55 -1.10
C THR A 226 -7.41 6.26 0.36
N LEU A 227 -7.50 4.98 0.74
CA LEU A 227 -6.95 4.45 1.97
C LEU A 227 -5.74 3.58 1.61
N GLN A 228 -4.57 3.90 2.14
CA GLN A 228 -3.36 3.10 2.01
C GLN A 228 -3.01 2.50 3.36
N VAL A 229 -2.93 1.17 3.43
CA VAL A 229 -2.52 0.45 4.63
C VAL A 229 -1.00 0.41 4.72
N CYS A 230 -0.47 0.69 5.91
CA CYS A 230 0.98 0.77 6.13
C CYS A 230 1.62 -0.58 6.46
N ASP A 231 0.84 -1.61 6.80
CA ASP A 231 1.32 -2.94 7.13
C ASP A 231 1.44 -3.82 5.88
N SER A 232 2.67 -4.12 5.46
CA SER A 232 2.95 -4.96 4.28
C SER A 232 2.61 -6.44 4.48
N ASN A 233 2.37 -6.87 5.73
CA ASN A 233 2.04 -8.26 6.06
C ASN A 233 0.54 -8.45 6.34
N LEU A 234 -0.28 -7.45 5.99
CA LEU A 234 -1.72 -7.53 6.11
C LEU A 234 -2.35 -8.29 4.94
N PHE A 235 -3.28 -9.19 5.25
CA PHE A 235 -4.06 -9.91 4.26
C PHE A 235 -5.55 -9.69 4.53
N PHE A 236 -6.33 -9.60 3.45
CA PHE A 236 -7.77 -9.45 3.48
C PHE A 236 -8.44 -10.67 2.87
N PRO A 237 -9.61 -11.10 3.35
CA PRO A 237 -10.41 -12.09 2.66
C PRO A 237 -10.76 -11.55 1.27
N ARG A 238 -10.56 -12.35 0.23
CA ARG A 238 -10.71 -11.90 -1.17
C ARG A 238 -12.11 -11.34 -1.47
N GLU A 239 -13.11 -11.82 -0.74
CA GLU A 239 -14.52 -11.44 -0.91
C GLU A 239 -14.95 -10.31 0.04
N PHE A 240 -14.07 -9.86 0.94
CA PHE A 240 -14.34 -8.80 1.90
C PHE A 240 -14.64 -7.45 1.23
N ILE A 241 -13.99 -7.17 0.10
CA ILE A 241 -14.10 -5.90 -0.61
C ILE A 241 -14.27 -6.16 -2.10
N SER A 242 -15.17 -5.41 -2.73
CA SER A 242 -15.34 -5.46 -4.18
C SER A 242 -14.04 -5.15 -4.90
N ARG A 243 -13.75 -5.90 -5.97
CA ARG A 243 -12.51 -5.74 -6.75
C ARG A 243 -12.36 -4.35 -7.36
N ASP A 244 -13.48 -3.68 -7.64
CA ASP A 244 -13.48 -2.34 -8.23
C ASP A 244 -12.97 -1.26 -7.25
N LEU A 245 -12.89 -1.59 -5.96
CA LEU A 245 -12.35 -0.71 -4.92
C LEU A 245 -10.88 -0.99 -4.59
N LEU A 246 -10.31 -2.10 -5.08
CA LEU A 246 -8.92 -2.49 -4.83
C LEU A 246 -8.01 -1.81 -5.85
N LEU A 247 -7.17 -0.88 -5.38
CA LEU A 247 -6.21 -0.15 -6.22
C LEU A 247 -4.87 -0.89 -6.29
N GLU A 248 -4.43 -1.48 -5.17
CA GLU A 248 -3.19 -2.27 -5.09
C GLU A 248 -3.45 -3.61 -4.39
N CYS A 249 -3.36 -4.71 -5.15
CA CYS A 249 -3.54 -6.07 -4.64
C CYS A 249 -2.62 -7.07 -5.39
N ASP A 250 -1.91 -7.94 -4.65
CA ASP A 250 -1.09 -9.02 -5.22
C ASP A 250 -1.83 -10.36 -5.11
N LEU A 251 -2.67 -10.66 -6.10
CA LEU A 251 -3.42 -11.92 -6.18
C LEU A 251 -2.52 -13.16 -6.39
N GLN A 252 -1.23 -12.99 -6.68
CA GLN A 252 -0.32 -14.12 -6.95
C GLN A 252 0.24 -14.75 -5.68
N LYS A 253 0.05 -14.12 -4.53
CA LYS A 253 0.57 -14.59 -3.23
C LYS A 253 -0.54 -14.69 -2.19
N PRO A 254 -1.53 -15.57 -2.38
CA PRO A 254 -2.51 -15.83 -1.33
C PRO A 254 -1.82 -16.42 -0.11
N TYR A 255 -2.32 -16.07 1.07
CA TYR A 255 -1.84 -16.63 2.33
C TYR A 255 -2.29 -18.09 2.45
N SER A 256 -1.35 -18.99 2.69
CA SER A 256 -1.64 -20.41 2.91
C SER A 256 -1.70 -20.70 4.41
N VAL A 257 -2.89 -21.01 4.92
CA VAL A 257 -3.06 -21.44 6.31
C VAL A 257 -2.64 -22.91 6.39
N VAL A 258 -1.58 -23.20 7.15
CA VAL A 258 -1.08 -24.56 7.38
C VAL A 258 -0.79 -24.73 8.86
N ASN A 259 -1.41 -25.72 9.48
CA ASN A 259 -1.17 -26.04 10.88
C ASN A 259 0.02 -27.00 11.02
N HIS A 260 1.09 -26.53 11.66
CA HIS A 260 2.24 -27.37 12.01
C HIS A 260 2.33 -27.67 13.52
N GLN A 261 1.31 -27.29 14.30
CA GLN A 261 1.21 -27.62 15.72
C GLN A 261 0.41 -28.90 15.94
N LYS A 262 0.98 -29.83 16.70
CA LYS A 262 0.36 -31.13 17.00
C LYS A 262 -0.69 -31.07 18.11
N SER A 263 -0.59 -30.08 19.00
CA SER A 263 -1.52 -29.88 20.13
C SER A 263 -2.85 -29.25 19.73
N LEU A 264 -2.94 -28.68 18.51
CA LEU A 264 -4.13 -28.02 18.00
C LEU A 264 -4.65 -28.74 16.76
N GLN A 265 -5.96 -28.98 16.73
CA GLN A 265 -6.65 -29.44 15.53
C GLN A 265 -7.32 -28.24 14.85
N LEU A 266 -6.81 -27.84 13.68
CA LEU A 266 -7.30 -26.66 12.96
C LEU A 266 -8.48 -27.03 12.03
N TYR A 267 -9.59 -26.31 12.19
CA TYR A 267 -10.71 -26.27 11.25
C TYR A 267 -10.72 -24.89 10.58
N ASN A 268 -10.32 -24.85 9.32
CA ASN A 268 -10.31 -23.61 8.55
C ASN A 268 -11.66 -23.43 7.84
N ASP A 269 -12.50 -22.57 8.42
CA ASP A 269 -13.81 -22.19 7.91
C ASP A 269 -13.78 -20.83 7.19
N ILE A 270 -12.59 -20.32 6.84
CA ILE A 270 -12.48 -19.16 5.95
C ILE A 270 -13.04 -19.55 4.58
N THR A 271 -14.04 -18.81 4.13
CA THR A 271 -14.71 -19.05 2.84
C THR A 271 -13.95 -18.48 1.65
N SER A 272 -13.07 -17.49 1.86
CA SER A 272 -12.31 -16.85 0.79
C SER A 272 -10.78 -16.94 0.98
N ALA A 273 -10.02 -16.85 -0.12
CA ALA A 273 -8.56 -16.79 0.00
C ALA A 273 -8.12 -15.46 0.63
N LEU A 274 -7.18 -15.50 1.58
CA LEU A 274 -6.57 -14.30 2.14
C LEU A 274 -5.53 -13.73 1.15
N VAL A 275 -5.72 -12.50 0.69
CA VAL A 275 -4.86 -11.84 -0.31
C VAL A 275 -4.25 -10.55 0.24
N PRO A 276 -3.00 -10.21 -0.13
CA PRO A 276 -2.40 -8.94 0.24
C PRO A 276 -3.06 -7.81 -0.55
N ALA A 277 -3.55 -6.81 0.16
CA ALA A 277 -4.10 -5.58 -0.41
C ALA A 277 -3.61 -4.39 0.42
N SER A 278 -3.07 -3.38 -0.26
CA SER A 278 -2.42 -2.23 0.38
C SER A 278 -3.13 -0.91 0.14
N LYS A 279 -3.96 -0.81 -0.90
CA LYS A 279 -4.58 0.46 -1.29
C LYS A 279 -6.00 0.28 -1.81
N PHE A 280 -6.91 1.11 -1.30
CA PHE A 280 -8.36 1.04 -1.53
C PHE A 280 -8.90 2.39 -1.98
N ASN A 281 -9.88 2.38 -2.88
CA ASN A 281 -10.70 3.55 -3.19
C ASN A 281 -11.85 3.63 -2.17
N ILE A 282 -11.83 4.68 -1.34
CA ILE A 282 -12.86 4.96 -0.33
C ILE A 282 -13.69 6.20 -0.68
N SER A 283 -13.72 6.58 -1.95
CA SER A 283 -14.47 7.75 -2.43
C SER A 283 -15.97 7.58 -2.25
N ASN A 284 -16.65 8.71 -2.06
CA ASN A 284 -18.12 8.81 -2.09
C ASN A 284 -18.75 7.89 -1.03
N GLN A 285 -19.73 7.06 -1.40
CA GLN A 285 -20.41 6.13 -0.49
C GLN A 285 -19.45 5.09 0.12
N ASN A 286 -18.32 4.80 -0.53
CA ASN A 286 -17.37 3.80 -0.05
C ASN A 286 -16.60 4.27 1.21
N ILE A 287 -16.72 5.55 1.60
CA ILE A 287 -16.11 6.05 2.84
C ILE A 287 -16.68 5.34 4.08
N GLU A 288 -17.89 4.81 4.00
CA GLU A 288 -18.52 4.00 5.06
C GLU A 288 -17.78 2.69 5.32
N LEU A 289 -17.03 2.17 4.34
CA LEU A 289 -16.22 0.95 4.51
C LEU A 289 -15.03 1.18 5.43
N LEU A 290 -14.64 2.43 5.66
CA LEU A 290 -13.45 2.76 6.43
C LEU A 290 -13.48 2.16 7.84
N GLY A 291 -14.64 2.16 8.51
CA GLY A 291 -14.77 1.57 9.83
C GLY A 291 -14.52 0.06 9.83
N GLU A 292 -15.04 -0.65 8.83
CA GLU A 292 -14.83 -2.09 8.68
C GLU A 292 -13.38 -2.42 8.33
N LEU A 293 -12.77 -1.63 7.43
CA LEU A 293 -11.36 -1.76 7.06
C LEU A 293 -10.44 -1.59 8.27
N VAL A 294 -10.65 -0.56 9.08
CA VAL A 294 -9.84 -0.30 10.28
C VAL A 294 -10.04 -1.38 11.34
N ARG A 295 -11.28 -1.87 11.54
CA ARG A 295 -11.54 -3.01 12.44
C ARG A 295 -10.80 -4.26 11.98
N TRP A 296 -10.83 -4.57 10.68
CA TRP A 296 -10.09 -5.70 10.13
C TRP A 296 -8.58 -5.55 10.34
N ILE A 297 -8.01 -4.37 10.07
CA ILE A 297 -6.58 -4.11 10.27
C ILE A 297 -6.19 -4.38 11.73
N ASN A 298 -6.97 -3.87 12.68
CA ASN A 298 -6.72 -4.08 14.11
C ASN A 298 -6.86 -5.55 14.51
N TRP A 299 -7.94 -6.21 14.09
CA TRP A 299 -8.17 -7.63 14.35
C TRP A 299 -7.05 -8.51 13.82
N TRP A 300 -6.59 -8.23 12.59
CA TRP A 300 -5.47 -8.92 11.98
C TRP A 300 -4.21 -8.79 12.83
N GLN A 301 -3.87 -7.57 13.24
CA GLN A 301 -2.63 -7.29 13.98
C GLN A 301 -2.64 -7.88 15.39
N HIS A 302 -3.78 -7.85 16.07
CA HIS A 302 -3.88 -8.26 17.47
C HIS A 302 -4.20 -9.74 17.67
N VAL A 303 -4.91 -10.36 16.73
CA VAL A 303 -5.46 -11.70 16.92
C VAL A 303 -5.07 -12.64 15.79
N LEU A 304 -5.52 -12.38 14.56
CA LEU A 304 -5.40 -13.38 13.49
C LEU A 304 -3.94 -13.63 13.08
N SER A 305 -3.14 -12.58 12.85
CA SER A 305 -1.73 -12.74 12.49
C SER A 305 -0.91 -13.42 13.60
N PRO A 306 -1.02 -13.04 14.90
CA PRO A 306 -0.39 -13.78 15.99
C PRO A 306 -0.78 -15.26 16.07
N VAL A 307 -2.05 -15.60 15.86
CA VAL A 307 -2.53 -16.99 15.85
C VAL A 307 -1.90 -17.76 14.69
N LEU A 308 -1.94 -17.20 13.48
CA LEU A 308 -1.33 -17.81 12.30
C LEU A 308 0.19 -18.02 12.45
N HIS A 309 0.89 -17.07 13.10
CA HIS A 309 2.30 -17.23 13.44
C HIS A 309 2.54 -18.36 14.45
N ALA A 310 1.68 -18.51 15.46
CA ALA A 310 1.80 -19.60 16.44
C ALA A 310 1.55 -20.98 15.83
N LEU A 311 0.63 -21.08 14.86
CA LEU A 311 0.41 -22.28 14.05
C LEU A 311 1.62 -22.63 13.16
N LYS A 312 2.63 -21.75 13.12
CA LYS A 312 3.81 -21.79 12.25
C LYS A 312 3.42 -21.86 10.77
N CYS A 313 2.28 -21.28 10.40
CA CYS A 313 1.91 -21.10 9.00
C CYS A 313 3.12 -20.49 8.28
N PRO A 314 3.57 -21.05 7.13
CA PRO A 314 4.72 -20.52 6.44
C PRO A 314 4.43 -19.05 6.14
N ALA A 315 5.17 -18.15 6.81
CA ALA A 315 5.11 -16.75 6.48
C ALA A 315 5.37 -16.66 4.98
N PRO A 316 4.51 -15.96 4.20
CA PRO A 316 4.80 -15.74 2.80
C PRO A 316 6.22 -15.18 2.74
N PRO A 317 7.09 -15.73 1.86
CA PRO A 317 8.47 -15.31 1.83
C PRO A 317 8.50 -13.79 1.76
N PRO A 318 9.32 -13.10 2.58
CA PRO A 318 9.37 -11.65 2.58
C PRO A 318 9.50 -11.21 1.14
N SER A 319 8.76 -10.17 0.75
CA SER A 319 8.88 -9.60 -0.59
C SER A 319 10.35 -9.28 -0.82
N VAL A 320 11.05 -10.20 -1.48
CA VAL A 320 12.35 -9.92 -2.03
C VAL A 320 12.00 -8.95 -3.14
N ASP A 321 12.17 -7.64 -2.87
CA ASP A 321 12.42 -6.68 -3.92
C ASP A 321 13.41 -7.37 -4.86
N LEU A 322 12.91 -7.81 -6.02
CA LEU A 322 13.69 -8.55 -6.99
C LEU A 322 14.72 -7.56 -7.54
N LYS A 323 15.81 -7.35 -6.80
CA LYS A 323 17.13 -7.09 -7.34
C LYS A 323 17.48 -8.34 -8.15
N ARG A 324 16.89 -8.46 -9.34
CA ARG A 324 17.35 -9.37 -10.39
C ARG A 324 18.78 -8.98 -10.68
N ARG A 325 19.72 -9.70 -10.05
CA ARG A 325 21.11 -9.77 -10.49
C ARG A 325 21.08 -10.33 -11.90
N SER A 326 21.07 -9.44 -12.89
CA SER A 326 21.35 -9.78 -14.28
C SER A 326 22.83 -10.14 -14.37
N SER A 327 23.15 -11.42 -14.21
CA SER A 327 24.46 -11.95 -14.56
C SER A 327 24.65 -11.80 -16.06
N SER A 328 25.54 -10.88 -16.42
CA SER A 328 25.89 -10.57 -17.80
C SER A 328 26.96 -11.56 -18.26
N ASN A 329 26.56 -12.63 -18.93
CA ASN A 329 27.49 -13.39 -19.78
C ASN A 329 27.28 -12.96 -21.23
N SER A 330 28.09 -12.00 -21.65
CA SER A 330 28.22 -11.51 -23.01
C SER A 330 29.23 -12.36 -23.77
N THR A 331 28.75 -13.25 -24.63
CA THR A 331 29.54 -13.77 -25.77
C THR A 331 29.12 -13.05 -27.04
N THR A 332 29.94 -12.05 -27.38
CA THR A 332 30.41 -11.68 -28.73
C THR A 332 29.45 -11.85 -29.91
N VAL A 333 29.01 -10.73 -30.49
CA VAL A 333 28.61 -10.65 -31.90
C VAL A 333 29.42 -9.54 -32.58
N SER A 334 30.35 -9.94 -33.45
CA SER A 334 30.87 -9.08 -34.51
C SER A 334 30.26 -9.50 -35.84
N SER A 335 29.42 -8.61 -36.36
CA SER A 335 29.20 -8.23 -37.76
C SER A 335 29.59 -9.21 -38.88
N GLN A 336 28.66 -9.52 -39.79
CA GLN A 336 28.69 -9.03 -41.19
C GLN A 336 27.55 -9.57 -42.08
N ARG A 337 26.84 -8.60 -42.69
CA ARG A 337 26.32 -8.48 -44.07
C ARG A 337 26.27 -9.69 -45.03
N ARG A 338 25.13 -9.71 -45.78
CA ARG A 338 24.91 -9.90 -47.25
C ARG A 338 24.31 -11.23 -47.77
N THR A 339 23.09 -11.07 -48.29
CA THR A 339 22.53 -11.49 -49.60
C THR A 339 22.54 -12.95 -50.09
N SER A 340 21.34 -13.34 -50.57
CA SER A 340 21.01 -14.08 -51.81
C SER A 340 20.65 -15.58 -51.73
N VAL A 341 19.40 -15.85 -52.15
CA VAL A 341 18.98 -16.78 -53.21
C VAL A 341 19.20 -18.30 -53.03
N SER A 342 18.06 -19.03 -52.99
CA SER A 342 17.77 -20.30 -53.73
C SER A 342 17.60 -21.62 -52.97
N ARG A 343 16.48 -22.29 -53.34
CA ARG A 343 16.24 -23.74 -53.54
C ARG A 343 15.84 -24.68 -52.38
N ARG A 344 14.52 -24.93 -52.31
CA ARG A 344 13.80 -26.22 -52.54
C ARG A 344 14.59 -27.55 -52.41
N ARG A 345 14.09 -28.47 -51.55
CA ARG A 345 13.49 -29.82 -51.79
C ARG A 345 13.49 -30.62 -50.47
N ARG A 346 12.33 -30.97 -49.88
CA ARG A 346 11.45 -32.15 -50.07
C ARG A 346 12.04 -33.52 -49.68
N SER A 347 11.22 -34.26 -48.90
CA SER A 347 11.03 -35.72 -48.81
C SER A 347 12.16 -36.54 -48.17
N SER A 348 11.95 -37.63 -47.44
CA SER A 348 10.78 -38.40 -46.99
C SER A 348 11.32 -39.68 -46.31
N GLN A 349 10.45 -40.39 -45.58
CA GLN A 349 10.48 -41.85 -45.37
C GLN A 349 11.62 -42.37 -44.48
N GLN A 350 11.52 -43.49 -43.77
CA GLN A 350 10.47 -44.41 -43.31
C GLN A 350 11.23 -45.31 -42.32
N GLY A 351 10.55 -45.85 -41.31
CA GLY A 351 11.18 -46.67 -40.28
C GLY A 351 11.79 -48.00 -40.79
N HIS A 352 12.69 -48.55 -39.99
CA HIS A 352 12.78 -49.99 -39.74
C HIS A 352 13.66 -50.27 -38.50
N ARG A 353 13.05 -50.90 -37.49
CA ARG A 353 13.69 -51.82 -36.52
C ARG A 353 13.65 -53.25 -37.11
N PRO A 354 14.20 -54.33 -36.49
CA PRO A 354 15.30 -54.49 -35.50
C PRO A 354 16.24 -55.71 -35.83
N SER A 355 17.29 -55.96 -35.02
CA SER A 355 17.65 -57.28 -34.40
C SER A 355 19.08 -57.26 -33.79
N LEU A 356 19.21 -57.51 -32.47
CA LEU A 356 19.85 -58.70 -31.84
C LEU A 356 21.33 -58.94 -32.20
N ASN A 357 22.28 -58.71 -31.28
CA ASN A 357 22.69 -59.67 -30.25
C ASN A 357 23.87 -59.17 -29.37
N GLU A 358 23.86 -59.68 -28.14
CA GLU A 358 25.00 -60.02 -27.26
C GLU A 358 25.85 -58.95 -26.54
N SER A 359 25.42 -58.70 -25.28
CA SER A 359 26.11 -59.09 -24.05
C SER A 359 27.61 -58.81 -23.85
N SER A 360 27.90 -57.81 -23.01
CA SER A 360 29.11 -57.74 -22.16
C SER A 360 28.80 -56.82 -20.96
N MET A 361 28.28 -57.39 -19.87
CA MET A 361 28.98 -57.55 -18.58
C MET A 361 29.55 -56.27 -17.94
N MET A 362 28.94 -55.96 -16.78
CA MET A 362 29.52 -55.40 -15.54
C MET A 362 29.97 -53.94 -15.49
N LYS A 363 29.19 -53.11 -14.79
CA LYS A 363 29.57 -52.63 -13.45
C LYS A 363 28.41 -51.99 -12.69
N ASP A 364 28.28 -52.44 -11.44
CA ASP A 364 27.35 -52.04 -10.41
C ASP A 364 27.42 -50.57 -10.01
N GLY A 365 26.24 -49.98 -9.82
CA GLY A 365 25.97 -48.86 -8.91
C GLY A 365 24.69 -49.22 -8.16
N GLY A 366 24.84 -49.76 -6.95
CA GLY A 366 23.86 -50.54 -6.23
C GLY A 366 22.55 -49.82 -5.88
N LEU A 367 21.45 -50.43 -6.28
CA LEU A 367 20.17 -50.32 -5.58
C LEU A 367 20.25 -51.23 -4.36
N GLN A 368 20.28 -50.62 -3.18
CA GLN A 368 20.20 -51.31 -1.89
C GLN A 368 18.80 -51.94 -1.77
N GLN A 369 18.69 -53.24 -2.06
CA GLN A 369 17.50 -54.02 -1.75
C GLN A 369 17.50 -54.33 -0.26
N PHE A 370 16.59 -53.71 0.48
CA PHE A 370 16.33 -54.08 1.87
C PHE A 370 15.77 -55.51 1.91
N THR A 371 16.47 -56.41 2.58
CA THR A 371 15.96 -57.76 2.87
C THR A 371 14.87 -57.68 3.93
N LEU A 372 13.83 -58.51 3.80
CA LEU A 372 12.63 -58.51 4.66
C LEU A 372 12.94 -58.71 6.16
N ASN A 373 14.10 -59.30 6.50
CA ASN A 373 14.60 -59.40 7.88
C ASN A 373 15.04 -58.06 8.48
N GLU A 374 15.41 -57.07 7.66
CA GLU A 374 15.86 -55.74 8.09
C GLU A 374 14.67 -54.80 8.38
N VAL A 375 13.51 -55.06 7.74
CA VAL A 375 12.23 -54.41 8.04
C VAL A 375 11.61 -54.96 9.33
N MET A 376 11.85 -56.24 9.63
CA MET A 376 11.31 -56.92 10.83
C MET A 376 12.16 -56.69 12.09
N SER A 377 13.36 -56.11 11.97
CA SER A 377 14.26 -55.82 13.08
C SER A 377 14.34 -54.33 13.44
N GLN A 378 13.45 -53.49 12.90
CA GLN A 378 13.32 -52.12 13.40
C GLN A 378 12.87 -52.19 14.87
N PRO A 379 13.50 -51.41 15.77
CA PRO A 379 13.06 -51.36 17.15
C PRO A 379 11.59 -50.93 17.12
N VAL A 380 10.73 -51.75 17.74
CA VAL A 380 9.37 -51.36 18.10
C VAL A 380 9.52 -50.03 18.82
N LEU A 381 9.02 -48.96 18.21
CA LEU A 381 8.92 -47.67 18.89
C LEU A 381 8.19 -47.95 20.18
N ASP A 382 8.83 -47.66 21.31
CA ASP A 382 8.23 -47.75 22.62
C ASP A 382 6.99 -46.84 22.62
N GLU A 383 5.81 -47.43 22.41
CA GLU A 383 4.49 -46.82 22.62
C GLU A 383 4.21 -46.69 24.12
N LYS A 384 5.14 -46.09 24.86
CA LYS A 384 4.96 -45.73 26.26
C LYS A 384 5.51 -44.35 26.54
N ASP A 385 4.59 -43.52 27.02
CA ASP A 385 4.81 -42.31 27.81
C ASP A 385 5.02 -40.99 27.05
N GLU A 386 4.04 -40.58 26.25
CA GLU A 386 3.46 -39.24 26.38
C GLU A 386 1.93 -39.38 26.27
N GLU A 387 1.21 -39.12 27.36
CA GLU A 387 -0.26 -38.99 27.33
C GLU A 387 -0.66 -38.05 26.19
N PRO A 388 -1.78 -38.28 25.49
CA PRO A 388 -2.24 -37.29 24.52
C PRO A 388 -2.54 -36.01 25.29
N HIS A 389 -1.66 -35.00 25.16
CA HIS A 389 -2.04 -33.63 25.44
C HIS A 389 -3.40 -33.42 24.78
N GLU A 390 -4.40 -33.08 25.59
CA GLU A 390 -5.79 -32.92 25.14
C GLU A 390 -5.78 -32.05 23.89
N VAL A 391 -6.06 -32.66 22.73
CA VAL A 391 -5.99 -31.95 21.44
C VAL A 391 -7.13 -30.95 21.45
N VAL A 392 -6.80 -29.66 21.38
CA VAL A 392 -7.79 -28.59 21.42
C VAL A 392 -8.16 -28.22 19.99
N ASP A 393 -9.46 -28.18 19.71
CA ASP A 393 -9.98 -27.72 18.43
C ASP A 393 -9.79 -26.20 18.29
N LEU A 394 -9.25 -25.74 17.16
CA LEU A 394 -9.21 -24.34 16.79
C LEU A 394 -10.01 -24.14 15.50
N ILE A 395 -11.11 -23.40 15.57
CA ILE A 395 -11.90 -23.01 14.40
C ILE A 395 -11.48 -21.61 14.00
N LEU A 396 -11.12 -21.44 12.72
CA LEU A 396 -10.66 -20.21 12.14
C LEU A 396 -11.69 -19.74 11.10
N ASN A 397 -12.40 -18.66 11.40
CA ASN A 397 -13.39 -18.03 10.54
C ASN A 397 -12.99 -16.57 10.25
N GLU A 398 -13.60 -15.96 9.23
CA GLU A 398 -13.35 -14.56 8.87
C GLU A 398 -13.77 -13.60 9.99
N GLU A 399 -14.87 -13.87 10.70
CA GLU A 399 -15.40 -12.97 11.72
C GLU A 399 -15.01 -13.34 13.15
N TYR A 400 -14.56 -14.59 13.37
CA TYR A 400 -14.23 -15.08 14.71
C TYR A 400 -13.19 -16.20 14.72
N LEU A 401 -12.55 -16.37 15.86
CA LEU A 401 -11.78 -17.56 16.23
C LEU A 401 -12.47 -18.27 17.39
N GLN A 402 -12.46 -19.61 17.37
CA GLN A 402 -12.98 -20.39 18.48
C GLN A 402 -11.94 -21.42 18.92
N LEU A 403 -11.62 -21.41 20.22
CA LEU A 403 -10.69 -22.34 20.86
C LEU A 403 -11.49 -23.27 21.78
N GLY A 404 -11.56 -24.55 21.40
CA GLY A 404 -12.40 -25.56 22.05
C GLY A 404 -13.89 -25.22 21.98
N LYS A 405 -14.63 -25.55 23.04
CA LYS A 405 -16.11 -25.37 23.08
C LYS A 405 -16.58 -24.08 23.75
N GLN A 406 -15.70 -23.34 24.41
CA GLN A 406 -16.09 -22.27 25.34
C GLN A 406 -15.49 -20.91 25.02
N GLU A 407 -14.34 -20.86 24.33
CA GLU A 407 -13.64 -19.60 24.09
C GLU A 407 -13.85 -19.17 22.64
N ARG A 408 -14.59 -18.09 22.44
CA ARG A 408 -14.84 -17.48 21.13
C ARG A 408 -14.37 -16.04 21.17
N CYS A 409 -13.65 -15.64 20.14
CA CYS A 409 -13.10 -14.30 19.98
C CYS A 409 -13.58 -13.74 18.65
N GLU A 410 -14.32 -12.63 18.68
CA GLU A 410 -14.93 -12.03 17.50
C GLU A 410 -14.26 -10.71 17.14
N ILE A 411 -14.30 -10.37 15.85
CA ILE A 411 -13.78 -9.11 15.30
C ILE A 411 -14.45 -7.86 15.90
N GLN A 412 -15.66 -8.01 16.46
CA GLN A 412 -16.39 -6.90 17.08
C GLN A 412 -16.04 -6.68 18.56
N MET A 413 -15.28 -7.60 19.18
CA MET A 413 -14.88 -7.47 20.57
C MET A 413 -13.84 -6.37 20.78
N GLY A 414 -13.69 -5.92 22.01
CA GLY A 414 -12.70 -4.93 22.40
C GLY A 414 -11.30 -5.53 22.59
N LEU A 415 -10.30 -4.66 22.62
CA LEU A 415 -8.90 -5.02 22.79
C LEU A 415 -8.64 -5.89 24.03
N GLN A 416 -9.28 -5.61 25.17
CA GLN A 416 -9.08 -6.38 26.39
C GLN A 416 -9.54 -7.83 26.24
N GLU A 417 -10.62 -8.05 25.50
CA GLU A 417 -11.18 -9.37 25.24
C GLU A 417 -10.28 -10.14 24.27
N TRP A 418 -9.77 -9.46 23.23
CA TRP A 418 -8.76 -10.02 22.33
C TRP A 418 -7.49 -10.42 23.07
N GLN A 419 -6.99 -9.57 23.96
CA GLN A 419 -5.82 -9.88 24.79
C GLN A 419 -6.09 -11.07 25.71
N GLY A 420 -7.27 -11.13 26.33
CA GLY A 420 -7.70 -12.26 27.16
C GLY A 420 -7.72 -13.58 26.38
N PHE A 421 -8.28 -13.58 25.17
CA PHE A 421 -8.25 -14.72 24.27
C PHE A 421 -6.82 -15.12 23.92
N MET A 422 -5.97 -14.15 23.54
CA MET A 422 -4.58 -14.42 23.14
C MET A 422 -3.73 -14.97 24.28
N ILE A 423 -3.99 -14.59 25.53
CA ILE A 423 -3.32 -15.18 26.72
C ILE A 423 -3.68 -16.67 26.84
N LYS A 424 -4.98 -17.01 26.74
CA LYS A 424 -5.45 -18.40 26.80
C LYS A 424 -4.90 -19.23 25.64
N PHE A 425 -4.99 -18.70 24.42
CA PHE A 425 -4.45 -19.33 23.22
C PHE A 425 -2.94 -19.63 23.35
N LYS A 426 -2.14 -18.69 23.85
CA LYS A 426 -0.70 -18.91 24.09
C LYS A 426 -0.43 -19.99 25.14
N SER A 427 -1.24 -20.07 26.20
CA SER A 427 -1.10 -21.11 27.22
C SER A 427 -1.39 -22.53 26.72
N MET A 428 -2.14 -22.68 25.62
CA MET A 428 -2.47 -23.97 25.01
C MET A 428 -1.59 -24.32 23.79
N SER A 429 -0.95 -23.32 23.18
CA SER A 429 -0.09 -23.49 22.00
C SER A 429 1.41 -23.54 22.32
N SER A 430 1.79 -23.31 23.58
CA SER A 430 3.15 -23.54 24.10
C SER A 430 3.30 -25.00 24.54
#